data_AF-A0AAX3X3Q2-F1
#
_entry.id   AF-A0AAX3X3Q2-F1
#
_cell.length_a   1.000
_cell.length_b   1.000
_cell.length_c   1.000
_cell.angle_alpha   90.00
_cell.angle_beta   90.00
_cell.angle_gamma   90.00
#
_symmetry.space_group_name_H-M   'P 1'
#
loop_
_entity.id
_entity.type
_entity.pdbx_description
1 polymer ?
#
loop_
_entity_poly.entity_id
_entity_poly.type
_entity_poly.pdbx_seq_one_letter_code
_entity_poly.pdbx_strand_id
1 'polypeptide(L)' 'MNRPNEGMYALDAKRHGRVRRHPDIQVVSEGKVIQDSNLITSGGVSSGINMGLYLVEKTIGKTASERTATTIEFEYKSH' A
#
# COMPACT_ATOMS: atom_id res chain seq x y z
N MET A 1 10.21 -6.70 -18.45
CA MET A 1 8.93 -6.56 -17.73
C MET A 1 8.45 -7.96 -17.37
N ASN A 2 8.66 -8.39 -16.13
CA ASN A 2 8.20 -9.71 -15.67
C ASN A 2 6.77 -9.53 -15.15
N ARG A 3 5.76 -9.98 -15.90
CA ARG A 3 4.39 -10.01 -15.40
C ARG A 3 4.31 -11.12 -14.35
N PRO A 4 3.87 -10.86 -13.11
CA PRO A 4 3.76 -11.94 -12.12
C PRO A 4 2.76 -12.99 -12.63
N ASN A 5 3.09 -14.26 -12.39
CA ASN A 5 2.30 -15.40 -12.84
C ASN A 5 0.87 -15.32 -12.30
N GLU A 6 -0.14 -15.50 -13.17
CA GLU A 6 -1.57 -15.49 -12.86
C GLU A 6 -1.95 -16.39 -11.65
N GLY A 7 -1.17 -17.44 -11.40
CA GLY A 7 -1.35 -18.35 -10.25
C GLY A 7 -1.08 -17.72 -8.87
N MET A 8 -0.26 -16.67 -8.77
CA MET A 8 0.05 -16.01 -7.50
C MET A 8 -1.15 -15.18 -6.99
N TYR A 9 -1.84 -14.51 -7.92
CA TYR A 9 -3.04 -13.71 -7.63
C TYR A 9 -4.24 -14.56 -7.19
N ALA A 10 -4.39 -15.76 -7.74
CA ALA A 10 -5.46 -16.68 -7.37
C ALA A 10 -5.28 -17.30 -5.97
N LEU A 11 -4.03 -17.43 -5.49
CA LEU A 11 -3.72 -17.98 -4.17
C LEU A 11 -4.04 -16.99 -3.04
N ASP A 12 -3.81 -15.70 -3.23
CA ASP A 12 -4.16 -14.65 -2.26
C ASP A 12 -5.68 -14.48 -2.09
N ALA A 13 -6.41 -14.59 -3.20
CA ALA A 13 -7.88 -14.52 -3.19
C ALA A 13 -8.53 -15.59 -2.29
N LYS A 14 -7.87 -16.75 -2.10
CA LYS A 14 -8.38 -17.83 -1.24
C LYS A 14 -8.15 -17.60 0.25
N ARG A 15 -7.20 -16.75 0.66
CA ARG A 15 -6.89 -16.49 2.08
C ARG A 15 -7.73 -15.36 2.70
N HIS A 16 -8.26 -14.45 1.89
CA HIS A 16 -9.04 -13.31 2.36
C HIS A 16 -10.44 -13.33 1.76
N GLY A 17 -11.48 -13.61 2.58
CA GLY A 17 -12.88 -13.71 2.15
C GLY A 17 -13.50 -12.46 1.48
N ARG A 18 -12.72 -11.40 1.28
CA ARG A 18 -13.09 -10.16 0.59
C ARG A 18 -13.16 -10.32 -0.94
N VAL A 19 -12.24 -11.10 -1.53
CA VAL A 19 -12.17 -11.26 -3.02
C VAL A 19 -13.39 -11.98 -3.57
N ARG A 20 -13.99 -12.89 -2.79
CA ARG A 20 -15.20 -13.63 -3.22
C ARG A 20 -16.42 -12.73 -3.46
N ARG A 21 -16.43 -11.51 -2.90
CA ARG A 21 -17.54 -10.56 -3.06
C ARG A 21 -17.31 -9.51 -4.15
N HIS A 22 -16.07 -9.32 -4.60
CA HIS A 22 -15.68 -8.29 -5.57
C HIS A 22 -14.64 -8.85 -6.54
N PRO A 23 -15.09 -9.51 -7.64
CA PRO A 23 -14.20 -10.22 -8.57
C PRO A 23 -13.35 -9.28 -9.45
N ASP A 24 -13.73 -8.02 -9.53
CA ASP A 24 -13.05 -6.93 -10.24
C ASP A 24 -11.92 -6.28 -9.43
N ILE A 25 -11.80 -6.60 -8.14
CA ILE A 25 -10.74 -6.07 -7.27
C ILE A 25 -9.54 -7.03 -7.28
N GLN A 26 -8.38 -6.50 -7.66
CA GLN A 26 -7.11 -7.17 -7.46
C GLN A 26 -6.60 -6.97 -6.03
N VAL A 27 -6.39 -8.06 -5.29
CA VAL A 27 -5.75 -8.01 -3.97
C VAL A 27 -4.27 -8.31 -4.13
N VAL A 28 -3.44 -7.42 -3.58
CA VAL A 28 -1.98 -7.57 -3.48
C VAL A 28 -1.65 -7.79 -2.02
N SER A 29 -1.03 -8.92 -1.67
CA SER A 29 -0.64 -9.23 -0.29
C SER A 29 0.69 -8.60 0.11
N GLU A 30 1.53 -8.25 -0.86
CA GLU A 30 2.81 -7.60 -0.65
C GLU A 30 2.70 -6.07 -0.71
N GLY A 31 3.44 -5.39 0.17
CA GLY A 31 3.47 -3.93 0.23
C GLY A 31 2.57 -3.34 1.32
N LYS A 32 3.02 -2.23 1.91
CA LYS A 32 2.28 -1.51 2.95
C LYS A 32 1.29 -0.50 2.36
N VAL A 33 1.60 0.02 1.17
CA VAL A 33 0.81 1.03 0.46
C VAL A 33 0.74 0.62 -1.02
N ILE A 34 -0.46 0.62 -1.58
CA ILE A 34 -0.70 0.38 -3.01
C ILE A 34 -1.38 1.62 -3.58
N GLN A 35 -0.80 2.19 -4.63
CA GLN A 35 -1.43 3.24 -5.42
C GLN A 35 -1.83 2.67 -6.79
N ASP A 36 -3.12 2.74 -7.10
CA ASP A 36 -3.66 2.55 -8.43
C ASP A 36 -4.32 3.85 -8.88
N SER A 37 -3.67 4.55 -9.81
CA SER A 37 -4.16 5.82 -10.33
C SER A 37 -4.43 6.85 -9.21
N ASN A 38 -5.70 7.19 -8.96
CA ASN A 38 -6.14 8.12 -7.92
C ASN A 38 -6.60 7.43 -6.62
N LEU A 39 -6.52 6.09 -6.55
CA LEU A 39 -6.88 5.31 -5.37
C LEU A 39 -5.62 4.84 -4.64
N ILE A 40 -5.52 5.16 -3.35
CA ILE A 40 -4.42 4.71 -2.48
C ILE A 40 -5.03 3.86 -1.35
N THR A 41 -4.49 2.66 -1.16
CA THR A 41 -4.97 1.71 -0.14
C THR A 41 -3.83 1.20 0.74
N SER A 42 -4.19 0.68 1.92
CA SER A 42 -3.26 0.05 2.86
C SER A 42 -3.89 -1.16 3.56
N GLY A 43 -3.04 -2.07 4.03
CA GLY A 43 -3.46 -3.36 4.59
C GLY A 43 -4.04 -3.34 6.01
N GLY A 44 -4.03 -2.20 6.72
CA GLY A 44 -4.51 -2.09 8.11
C GLY A 44 -3.78 -1.00 8.90
N VAL A 45 -3.98 -0.95 10.22
CA VAL A 45 -3.51 0.14 11.11
C VAL A 45 -2.00 0.38 10.98
N SER A 46 -1.16 -0.66 11.09
CA SER A 46 0.30 -0.52 10.99
C SER A 46 0.74 -0.02 9.61
N SER A 47 0.08 -0.47 8.56
CA SER A 47 0.32 0.00 7.18
C SER A 47 -0.24 1.40 6.95
N GLY A 48 -1.23 1.83 7.73
CA GLY A 48 -1.85 3.16 7.67
C GLY A 48 -0.87 4.30 7.97
N ILE A 49 0.10 4.09 8.86
CA ILE A 49 1.16 5.08 9.10
C ILE A 49 2.01 5.29 7.83
N ASN A 50 2.36 4.21 7.15
CA ASN A 50 3.11 4.26 5.89
C ASN A 50 2.30 4.99 4.80
N MET A 51 0.99 4.74 4.75
CA MET A 51 0.08 5.44 3.84
C MET A 51 -0.01 6.93 4.15
N GLY A 52 -0.10 7.31 5.43
CA GLY A 52 -0.12 8.72 5.84
C GLY A 52 1.13 9.46 5.38
N LEU A 53 2.31 8.87 5.61
CA LEU A 53 3.58 9.45 5.16
C LEU A 53 3.69 9.51 3.63
N TYR A 54 3.18 8.49 2.93
CA TYR A 54 3.08 8.50 1.48
C TYR A 54 2.21 9.65 0.96
N LEU A 55 1.07 9.91 1.61
CA LEU A 55 0.19 11.01 1.24
C LEU A 55 0.84 12.38 1.50
N VAL A 56 1.53 12.55 2.62
CA VAL A 56 2.30 13.78 2.89
C VAL A 56 3.35 14.01 1.80
N GLU A 57 4.06 12.95 1.40
CA GLU A 57 5.04 13.04 0.31
C GLU A 57 4.40 13.45 -1.01
N LYS A 58 3.26 12.86 -1.39
CA LYS A 58 2.56 13.19 -2.64
C LYS A 58 1.94 14.58 -2.66
N THR A 59 1.54 15.11 -1.50
CA THR A 59 0.79 16.37 -1.39
C THR A 59 1.67 17.58 -1.09
N ILE A 60 2.68 17.41 -0.24
CA ILE A 60 3.54 18.49 0.25
C ILE A 60 4.99 18.31 -0.22
N GLY A 61 5.42 17.06 -0.42
CA GLY A 61 6.76 16.71 -0.90
C GLY A 61 7.55 15.86 0.09
N LYS A 62 8.64 15.28 -0.42
CA LYS A 62 9.47 14.30 0.30
C LYS A 62 10.03 14.81 1.63
N THR A 63 10.57 16.03 1.66
CA THR A 63 11.15 16.62 2.89
C THR A 63 10.13 16.75 4.01
N ALA A 64 8.86 17.09 3.69
CA ALA A 64 7.81 17.17 4.69
C ALA A 64 7.50 15.78 5.26
N SER A 65 7.43 14.75 4.39
CA SER A 65 7.19 13.36 4.82
C SER A 65 8.31 12.81 5.71
N GLU A 66 9.57 13.01 5.31
CA GLU A 66 10.74 12.59 6.11
C GLU A 66 10.79 13.29 7.48
N ARG A 67 10.46 14.58 7.52
CA ARG A 67 10.35 15.34 8.77
C ARG A 67 9.20 14.82 9.64
N THR A 68 8.03 14.54 9.05
CA THR A 68 6.90 13.96 9.78
C THR A 68 7.28 12.60 10.36
N ALA A 69 7.89 11.72 9.57
CA ALA A 69 8.37 10.41 10.01
C ALA A 69 9.35 10.52 11.19
N THR A 70 10.31 11.45 11.10
CA THR A 70 11.26 11.73 12.17
C THR A 70 10.57 12.25 13.43
N THR A 71 9.58 13.13 13.29
CA THR A 71 8.83 13.73 14.43
C THR A 71 8.06 12.69 15.23
N ILE A 72 7.57 11.64 14.57
CA ILE A 72 6.85 10.53 15.20
C ILE A 72 7.73 9.32 15.49
N GLU A 73 9.06 9.45 15.31
CA GLU A 73 10.06 8.39 15.52
C GLU A 73 9.76 7.11 14.73
N PHE A 74 9.27 7.26 13.50
CA PHE A 74 8.90 6.15 12.62
C PHE A 74 9.92 5.96 11.50
N GLU A 75 10.44 4.74 11.35
CA GLU A 75 11.33 4.41 10.22
C GLU A 75 10.53 4.34 8.91
N TYR A 76 10.72 5.35 8.06
CA TYR A 76 10.09 5.44 6.76
C TYR A 76 11.15 5.50 5.65
N LYS A 77 10.99 4.64 4.64
CA LYS A 77 11.76 4.69 3.40
C LYS A 77 10.81 5.12 2.29
N SER A 78 11.07 6.30 1.71
CA SER A 78 10.31 6.74 0.53
C SER A 78 10.47 5.70 -0.58
N HIS A 79 9.40 5.48 -1.33
CA HIS A 79 9.42 4.61 -2.51
C HIS A 79 10.14 5.28 -3.67
#